data_AF-A0A941JNW1-F1
#
_entry.id   AF-A0A941JNW1-F1
#
_cell.length_a   1.000
_cell.length_b   1.000
_cell.length_c   1.000
_cell.angle_alpha   90.00
_cell.angle_beta   90.00
_cell.angle_gamma   90.00
#
_symmetry.space_group_name_H-M   'P 1'
#
loop_
_entity.id
_entity.type
_entity.pdbx_description
1 polymer ?
#
loop_
_entity_poly.entity_id
_entity_poly.type
_entity_poly.pdbx_seq_one_letter_code
_entity_poly.pdbx_strand_id
1 'polypeptide(L)'
;MFLPLFTGGKVCINGDFNPDLFLDWLAESQATWYSVSPPIHLAILQILQEKGLENRQIYLRFIRSGAASLSSQTIEALEQILNVPLIEAYGMTEIPNLTSNRLNLRKLNSVGKSIGSEIAIIDKSGNFLPIGETGEIIVRGENVISSYLNNDAKEKSFINGWLKTGDLGYLDEDGYLFLQGRLKEIINRGGNNISPQEIDNLLLKLPEIKEAVTFPIPHQSLGEDVISAVVLEENAKINVEEIKKYLTESLAEFKIPSKIIIVPEIPKVKTGKSQRFKLKDTLKDYLFQPNTYIAPRSQTEIIITNIWEEVLKIDKIGVKDDFLALGGNSISATQIVNRIVAKLGVQVSLKDFLNTPTIAEMAEKVELILTQSIETGEI
;
A
#
# COMPACT_ATOMS: atom_id res chain seq x y z
N MET A 1 -7.45 25.61 15.24
CA MET A 1 -7.60 27.03 15.59
C MET A 1 -8.42 27.25 16.85
N PHE A 2 -9.66 26.74 16.95
CA PHE A 2 -10.55 27.06 18.08
C PHE A 2 -10.14 26.50 19.45
N LEU A 3 -9.52 25.32 19.52
CA LEU A 3 -9.18 24.66 20.80
C LEU A 3 -8.29 25.54 21.73
N PRO A 4 -7.16 26.12 21.26
CA PRO A 4 -6.40 27.06 22.08
C PRO A 4 -7.23 28.25 22.56
N LEU A 5 -8.00 28.87 21.67
CA LEU A 5 -8.79 30.07 22.02
C LEU A 5 -9.85 29.78 23.08
N PHE A 6 -10.53 28.63 22.98
CA PHE A 6 -11.54 28.21 23.95
C PHE A 6 -10.95 27.91 25.34
N THR A 7 -9.66 27.57 25.42
CA THR A 7 -8.97 27.21 26.66
C THR A 7 -8.10 28.35 27.23
N GLY A 8 -8.20 29.56 26.67
CA GLY A 8 -7.39 30.72 27.08
C GLY A 8 -5.94 30.68 26.55
N GLY A 9 -5.64 29.79 25.63
CA GLY A 9 -4.36 29.69 24.94
C GLY A 9 -4.23 30.65 23.76
N LYS A 10 -3.06 30.58 23.09
CA LYS A 10 -2.71 31.41 21.93
C LYS A 10 -2.69 30.55 20.66
N VAL A 11 -3.12 31.14 19.54
CA VAL A 11 -2.87 30.60 18.20
C VAL A 11 -1.80 31.45 17.55
N CYS A 12 -0.74 30.81 17.07
CA CYS A 12 0.34 31.47 16.32
C CYS A 12 0.10 31.19 14.84
N ILE A 13 0.02 32.25 14.03
CA ILE A 13 -0.26 32.17 12.60
C ILE A 13 0.97 32.67 11.87
N ASN A 14 1.57 31.79 11.09
CA ASN A 14 2.68 32.09 10.20
C ASN A 14 2.20 31.98 8.74
N GLY A 15 3.07 32.30 7.78
CA GLY A 15 2.78 32.13 6.35
C GLY A 15 2.71 30.66 5.92
N ASP A 16 2.81 30.44 4.61
CA ASP A 16 2.91 29.08 4.05
C ASP A 16 4.06 28.31 4.69
N PHE A 17 3.86 27.02 4.92
CA PHE A 17 4.84 26.18 5.61
C PHE A 17 6.18 26.20 4.86
N ASN A 18 7.24 26.60 5.58
CA ASN A 18 8.61 26.58 5.13
C ASN A 18 9.45 25.78 6.16
N PRO A 19 10.02 24.63 5.77
CA PRO A 19 10.84 23.81 6.68
C PRO A 19 12.00 24.59 7.30
N ASP A 20 12.64 25.49 6.56
CA ASP A 20 13.80 26.24 7.05
C ASP A 20 13.46 27.23 8.17
N LEU A 21 12.23 27.75 8.17
CA LEU A 21 11.76 28.71 9.19
C LEU A 21 11.12 28.01 10.40
N PHE A 22 10.94 26.70 10.35
CA PHE A 22 10.19 25.96 11.37
C PHE A 22 10.76 26.13 12.79
N LEU A 23 12.09 26.04 12.93
CA LEU A 23 12.76 26.18 14.22
C LEU A 23 12.66 27.61 14.78
N ASP A 24 12.76 28.62 13.92
CA ASP A 24 12.57 30.03 14.32
C ASP A 24 11.14 30.27 14.77
N TRP A 25 10.16 29.74 14.02
CA TRP A 25 8.76 29.82 14.40
C TRP A 25 8.47 29.15 15.74
N LEU A 26 9.03 27.98 16.03
CA LEU A 26 8.86 27.33 17.34
C LEU A 26 9.43 28.18 18.49
N ALA A 27 10.61 28.76 18.29
CA ALA A 27 11.29 29.57 19.31
C ALA A 27 10.56 30.90 19.56
N GLU A 28 10.24 31.65 18.50
CA GLU A 28 9.57 32.95 18.59
C GLU A 28 8.15 32.84 19.15
N SER A 29 7.44 31.79 18.74
CA SER A 29 6.06 31.59 19.16
C SER A 29 5.92 30.99 20.56
N GLN A 30 7.00 30.39 21.09
CA GLN A 30 7.00 29.56 22.30
C GLN A 30 5.88 28.50 22.24
N ALA A 31 5.68 27.89 21.06
CA ALA A 31 4.62 26.93 20.84
C ALA A 31 4.76 25.73 21.79
N THR A 32 3.67 25.36 22.44
CA THR A 32 3.63 24.19 23.34
C THR A 32 3.12 22.92 22.67
N TRP A 33 2.61 23.02 21.44
CA TRP A 33 2.28 21.90 20.56
C TRP A 33 2.02 22.40 19.14
N TYR A 34 2.11 21.51 18.16
CA TYR A 34 1.64 21.73 16.80
C TYR A 34 0.89 20.50 16.27
N SER A 35 0.13 20.68 15.18
CA SER A 35 -0.58 19.59 14.51
C SER A 35 -0.44 19.72 13.02
N VAL A 36 0.10 18.69 12.37
CA VAL A 36 0.34 18.66 10.93
C VAL A 36 0.11 17.25 10.38
N SER A 37 0.08 17.12 9.05
CA SER A 37 -0.03 15.83 8.37
C SER A 37 1.34 15.15 8.24
N PRO A 38 1.38 13.82 7.95
CA PRO A 38 2.62 13.07 7.76
C PRO A 38 3.67 13.71 6.81
N PRO A 39 3.32 14.26 5.64
CA PRO A 39 4.33 14.88 4.76
C PRO A 39 5.06 16.06 5.39
N ILE A 40 4.36 16.85 6.22
CA ILE A 40 4.95 17.99 6.92
C ILE A 40 5.83 17.51 8.08
N HIS A 41 5.42 16.45 8.79
CA HIS A 41 6.25 15.79 9.80
C HIS A 41 7.57 15.26 9.22
N LEU A 42 7.53 14.66 8.02
CA LEU A 42 8.74 14.20 7.33
C LEU A 42 9.68 15.36 6.96
N ALA A 43 9.13 16.46 6.44
CA ALA A 43 9.91 17.66 6.14
C ALA A 43 10.53 18.29 7.41
N ILE A 44 9.79 18.29 8.53
CA ILE A 44 10.30 18.72 9.83
C ILE A 44 11.42 17.79 10.29
N LEU A 45 11.22 16.47 10.21
CA LEU A 45 12.23 15.49 10.63
C LEU A 45 13.53 15.65 9.85
N GLN A 46 13.46 15.88 8.54
CA GLN A 46 14.63 16.12 7.71
C GLN A 46 15.44 17.33 8.21
N ILE A 47 14.78 18.48 8.42
CA ILE A 47 15.46 19.69 8.95
C ILE A 47 16.06 19.44 10.33
N LEU A 48 15.34 18.71 11.19
CA LEU A 48 15.83 18.36 12.53
C LEU A 48 17.05 17.42 12.49
N GLN A 49 17.13 16.51 11.53
CA GLN A 49 18.29 15.65 11.33
C GLN A 49 19.49 16.43 10.77
N GLU A 50 19.25 17.39 9.87
CA GLU A 50 20.30 18.21 9.26
C GLU A 50 20.88 19.26 10.23
N LYS A 51 20.01 19.98 10.94
CA LYS A 51 20.40 21.15 11.77
C LYS A 51 20.37 20.88 13.28
N GLY A 52 19.70 19.82 13.71
CA GLY A 52 19.36 19.64 15.12
C GLY A 52 18.44 20.77 15.62
N LEU A 53 18.56 21.12 16.91
CA LEU A 53 17.82 22.23 17.51
C LEU A 53 18.58 23.56 17.49
N GLU A 54 19.85 23.57 17.06
CA GLU A 54 20.76 24.74 17.02
C GLU A 54 20.73 25.60 18.30
N ASN A 55 20.72 24.96 19.48
CA ASN A 55 20.62 25.63 20.80
C ASN A 55 19.35 26.46 21.03
N ARG A 56 18.32 26.35 20.18
CA ARG A 56 17.03 27.00 20.42
C ARG A 56 16.30 26.32 21.58
N GLN A 57 15.69 27.13 22.44
CA GLN A 57 14.84 26.62 23.51
C GLN A 57 13.48 26.20 22.93
N ILE A 58 13.13 24.92 23.11
CA ILE A 58 11.86 24.35 22.66
C ILE A 58 10.91 24.20 23.85
N TYR A 59 9.65 24.61 23.66
CA TYR A 59 8.60 24.60 24.69
C TYR A 59 7.50 23.55 24.44
N LEU A 60 7.71 22.70 23.44
CA LEU A 60 6.75 21.66 23.06
C LEU A 60 6.49 20.74 24.26
N ARG A 61 5.22 20.37 24.42
CA ARG A 61 4.77 19.33 25.36
C ARG A 61 4.35 18.06 24.63
N PHE A 62 3.93 18.21 23.38
CA PHE A 62 3.59 17.13 22.46
C PHE A 62 3.47 17.66 21.03
N ILE A 63 3.46 16.73 20.08
CA ILE A 63 3.16 17.00 18.68
C ILE A 63 1.99 16.12 18.24
N ARG A 64 1.22 16.54 17.25
CA ARG A 64 0.05 15.80 16.77
C ARG A 64 0.16 15.46 15.29
N SER A 65 -0.15 14.22 14.95
CA SER A 65 -0.30 13.75 13.56
C SER A 65 -1.73 13.30 13.31
N GLY A 66 -2.21 13.51 12.08
CA GLY A 66 -3.53 13.07 11.65
C GLY A 66 -3.67 13.10 10.13
N ALA A 67 -4.85 12.73 9.64
CA ALA A 67 -5.22 12.67 8.22
C ALA A 67 -4.59 11.54 7.37
N ALA A 68 -3.53 10.90 7.85
CA ALA A 68 -2.94 9.67 7.32
C ALA A 68 -2.05 9.01 8.39
N SER A 69 -1.68 7.74 8.19
CA SER A 69 -0.75 7.01 9.05
C SER A 69 0.67 7.56 8.92
N LEU A 70 1.44 7.44 10.00
CA LEU A 70 2.86 7.77 10.07
C LEU A 70 3.63 6.50 10.48
N SER A 71 4.84 6.25 9.94
CA SER A 71 5.60 5.06 10.31
C SER A 71 6.09 5.15 11.76
N SER A 72 6.20 4.00 12.45
CA SER A 72 6.71 3.94 13.83
C SER A 72 8.12 4.53 13.93
N GLN A 73 8.96 4.31 12.92
CA GLN A 73 10.32 4.87 12.85
C GLN A 73 10.29 6.40 12.81
N THR A 74 9.41 7.00 11.99
CA THR A 74 9.28 8.47 11.92
C THR A 74 8.77 9.03 13.25
N ILE A 75 7.81 8.34 13.88
CA ILE A 75 7.31 8.71 15.20
C ILE A 75 8.46 8.71 16.20
N GLU A 76 9.19 7.60 16.32
CA GLU A 76 10.30 7.44 17.25
C GLU A 76 11.40 8.48 17.02
N ALA A 77 11.78 8.75 15.78
CA ALA A 77 12.79 9.75 15.45
C ALA A 77 12.37 11.17 15.86
N LEU A 78 11.12 11.55 15.60
CA LEU A 78 10.58 12.85 16.04
C LEU A 78 10.51 12.94 17.56
N GLU A 79 10.04 11.89 18.24
CA GLU A 79 9.96 11.84 19.70
C GLU A 79 11.35 11.94 20.35
N GLN A 80 12.36 11.30 19.76
CA GLN A 80 13.74 11.34 20.24
C GLN A 80 14.36 12.74 20.07
N ILE A 81 14.22 13.36 18.89
CA ILE A 81 14.86 14.66 18.64
C ILE A 81 14.17 15.79 19.40
N LEU A 82 12.83 15.81 19.41
CA LEU A 82 12.05 16.85 20.07
C LEU A 82 11.81 16.60 21.56
N ASN A 83 12.10 15.38 22.04
CA ASN A 83 11.89 14.94 23.42
C ASN A 83 10.46 15.16 23.93
N VAL A 84 9.47 14.90 23.07
CA VAL A 84 8.04 15.02 23.38
C VAL A 84 7.24 13.92 22.69
N PRO A 85 6.12 13.45 23.26
CA PRO A 85 5.30 12.44 22.61
C PRO A 85 4.58 12.97 21.36
N LEU A 86 4.41 12.10 20.38
CA LEU A 86 3.53 12.27 19.24
C LEU A 86 2.17 11.63 19.53
N ILE A 87 1.11 12.40 19.31
CA ILE A 87 -0.27 11.95 19.42
C ILE A 87 -0.84 11.75 18.02
N GLU A 88 -1.27 10.53 17.74
CA GLU A 88 -2.09 10.24 16.57
C GLU A 88 -3.57 10.53 16.86
N ALA A 89 -4.26 11.06 15.86
CA ALA A 89 -5.68 11.31 15.90
C ALA A 89 -6.33 11.09 14.54
N TYR A 90 -7.61 10.71 14.58
CA TYR A 90 -8.40 10.46 13.38
C TYR A 90 -9.67 11.31 13.36
N GLY A 91 -10.03 11.70 12.15
CA GLY A 91 -11.17 12.54 11.83
C GLY A 91 -11.23 12.77 10.32
N MET A 92 -12.36 13.30 9.88
CA MET A 92 -12.65 13.64 8.49
C MET A 92 -13.47 14.93 8.44
N THR A 93 -13.74 15.49 7.26
CA THR A 93 -14.48 16.75 7.16
C THR A 93 -15.86 16.67 7.83
N GLU A 94 -16.51 15.52 7.70
CA GLU A 94 -17.81 15.18 8.27
C GLU A 94 -17.78 15.00 9.79
N ILE A 95 -16.59 14.72 10.35
CA ILE A 95 -16.33 14.60 11.79
C ILE A 95 -14.85 14.93 12.11
N PRO A 96 -14.50 16.22 12.28
CA PRO A 96 -13.10 16.68 12.26
C PRO A 96 -12.17 16.11 13.33
N ASN A 97 -12.69 15.68 14.48
CA ASN A 97 -11.91 15.04 15.54
C ASN A 97 -12.74 13.89 16.13
N LEU A 98 -12.65 12.72 15.52
CA LEU A 98 -13.37 11.55 15.99
C LEU A 98 -12.65 10.88 17.15
N THR A 99 -11.37 10.53 16.97
CA THR A 99 -10.55 9.88 17.99
C THR A 99 -9.22 10.59 18.18
N SER A 100 -8.62 10.42 19.36
CA SER A 100 -7.25 10.86 19.65
C SER A 100 -6.62 10.02 20.74
N ASN A 101 -5.34 9.71 20.58
CA ASN A 101 -4.53 9.26 21.71
C ASN A 101 -4.42 10.39 22.75
N ARG A 102 -4.22 10.00 24.01
CA ARG A 102 -3.95 10.94 25.10
C ARG A 102 -2.48 10.81 25.51
N LEU A 103 -1.88 11.90 25.97
CA LEU A 103 -0.44 11.97 26.31
C LEU A 103 0.07 10.79 27.14
N ASN A 104 -0.72 10.40 28.15
CA ASN A 104 -0.32 9.35 29.10
C ASN A 104 -1.02 8.00 28.84
N LEU A 105 -1.86 7.92 27.81
CA LEU A 105 -2.71 6.75 27.52
C LEU A 105 -2.77 6.55 26.00
N ARG A 106 -1.60 6.26 25.42
CA ARG A 106 -1.45 5.97 23.99
C ARG A 106 -1.38 4.46 23.77
N LYS A 107 -1.98 3.98 22.68
CA LYS A 107 -1.80 2.62 22.19
C LYS A 107 -1.19 2.66 20.80
N LEU A 108 -0.02 2.05 20.65
CA LEU A 108 0.74 2.05 19.40
C LEU A 108 -0.13 1.52 18.24
N ASN A 109 -0.05 2.17 17.08
CA ASN A 109 -0.82 1.87 15.87
C ASN A 109 -2.33 2.11 15.97
N SER A 110 -2.84 2.60 17.09
CA SER A 110 -4.23 3.02 17.21
C SER A 110 -4.32 4.54 17.05
N VAL A 111 -5.43 5.01 16.50
CA VAL A 111 -5.73 6.45 16.40
C VAL A 111 -6.38 7.01 17.67
N GLY A 112 -6.44 6.21 18.74
CA GLY A 112 -6.97 6.61 20.03
C GLY A 112 -8.41 6.20 20.27
N LYS A 113 -8.97 6.72 21.37
CA LYS A 113 -10.38 6.53 21.75
C LYS A 113 -11.24 7.68 21.22
N SER A 114 -12.55 7.43 21.16
CA SER A 114 -13.54 8.45 20.78
C SER A 114 -13.50 9.70 21.67
N ILE A 115 -13.76 10.86 21.07
CA ILE A 115 -13.88 12.17 21.72
C ILE A 115 -15.34 12.64 21.64
N GLY A 116 -16.23 11.94 22.33
CA GLY A 116 -17.64 12.34 22.47
C GLY A 116 -18.61 11.79 21.42
N SER A 117 -18.13 10.97 20.47
CA SER A 117 -18.98 10.24 19.53
C SER A 117 -19.11 8.77 19.89
N GLU A 118 -20.18 8.14 19.47
CA GLU A 118 -20.28 6.70 19.42
C GLU A 118 -19.59 6.19 18.15
N ILE A 119 -18.84 5.09 18.29
CA ILE A 119 -18.18 4.39 17.19
C ILE A 119 -18.66 2.95 17.23
N ALA A 120 -19.04 2.43 16.08
CA ALA A 120 -19.34 1.02 15.91
C ALA A 120 -18.74 0.50 14.61
N ILE A 121 -18.60 -0.83 14.54
CA ILE A 121 -18.04 -1.53 13.37
C ILE A 121 -19.15 -2.38 12.77
N ILE A 122 -19.32 -2.35 11.45
CA ILE A 122 -20.35 -3.13 10.75
C ILE A 122 -19.79 -4.00 9.63
N ASP A 123 -20.48 -5.09 9.33
CA ASP A 123 -20.24 -5.91 8.16
C ASP A 123 -20.83 -5.29 6.87
N LYS A 124 -20.67 -5.99 5.74
CA LYS A 124 -21.21 -5.58 4.42
C LYS A 124 -22.74 -5.54 4.39
N SER A 125 -23.42 -6.26 5.28
CA SER A 125 -24.87 -6.32 5.40
C SER A 125 -25.42 -5.25 6.35
N GLY A 126 -24.56 -4.51 7.05
CA GLY A 126 -24.93 -3.48 8.01
C GLY A 126 -25.15 -4.01 9.43
N ASN A 127 -24.78 -5.26 9.73
CA ASN A 127 -24.86 -5.81 11.07
C ASN A 127 -23.66 -5.35 11.90
N PHE A 128 -23.89 -5.06 13.18
CA PHE A 128 -22.83 -4.73 14.13
C PHE A 128 -21.90 -5.93 14.34
N LEU A 129 -20.61 -5.68 14.26
CA LEU A 129 -19.55 -6.64 14.55
C LEU A 129 -19.08 -6.52 16.01
N PRO A 130 -18.65 -7.64 16.63
CA PRO A 130 -18.09 -7.62 17.97
C PRO A 130 -16.70 -6.94 18.00
N ILE A 131 -16.23 -6.67 19.22
CA ILE A 131 -14.89 -6.15 19.48
C ILE A 131 -13.82 -7.07 18.84
N GLY A 132 -12.79 -6.46 18.25
CA GLY A 132 -11.69 -7.16 17.58
C GLY A 132 -11.96 -7.53 16.12
N GLU A 133 -13.21 -7.53 15.66
CA GLU A 133 -13.53 -7.81 14.26
C GLU A 133 -13.39 -6.57 13.37
N THR A 134 -12.84 -6.77 12.17
CA THR A 134 -12.62 -5.69 11.21
C THR A 134 -13.83 -5.52 10.30
N GLY A 135 -14.35 -4.30 10.21
CA GLY A 135 -15.46 -3.92 9.34
C GLY A 135 -15.48 -2.43 9.04
N GLU A 136 -16.57 -1.94 8.46
CA GLU A 136 -16.76 -0.51 8.19
C GLU A 136 -17.00 0.25 9.48
N ILE A 137 -16.25 1.34 9.66
CA ILE A 137 -16.40 2.23 10.80
C ILE A 137 -17.62 3.11 10.54
N ILE A 138 -18.56 3.08 11.49
CA ILE A 138 -19.71 3.98 11.50
C ILE A 138 -19.72 4.81 12.77
N VAL A 139 -20.22 6.05 12.66
CA VAL A 139 -20.09 7.04 13.72
C VAL A 139 -21.40 7.80 13.94
N ARG A 140 -21.73 8.07 15.20
CA ARG A 140 -22.89 8.87 15.59
C ARG A 140 -22.52 9.81 16.73
N GLY A 141 -23.03 11.04 16.70
CA GLY A 141 -22.78 12.00 17.78
C GLY A 141 -23.05 13.44 17.35
N GLU A 142 -23.02 14.36 18.32
CA GLU A 142 -23.32 15.79 18.10
C GLU A 142 -22.28 16.50 17.21
N ASN A 143 -21.09 15.94 17.10
CA ASN A 143 -19.98 16.44 16.27
C ASN A 143 -20.00 15.90 14.83
N VAL A 144 -20.99 15.08 14.46
CA VAL A 144 -21.22 14.63 13.09
C VAL A 144 -22.03 15.68 12.33
N ILE A 145 -21.67 15.97 11.08
CA ILE A 145 -22.46 16.88 10.24
C ILE A 145 -23.93 16.45 10.14
N SER A 146 -24.85 17.42 10.06
CA SER A 146 -26.27 17.14 9.90
C SER A 146 -26.65 16.73 8.46
N SER A 147 -25.91 17.21 7.47
CA SER A 147 -26.14 16.97 6.04
C SER A 147 -25.03 17.54 5.17
N TYR A 148 -24.85 16.97 3.98
CA TYR A 148 -24.15 17.65 2.89
C TYR A 148 -25.04 18.74 2.29
N LEU A 149 -24.43 19.81 1.76
CA LEU A 149 -25.16 20.92 1.14
C LEU A 149 -26.00 20.46 -0.08
N ASN A 150 -25.52 19.44 -0.81
CA ASN A 150 -26.22 18.82 -1.94
C ASN A 150 -26.81 17.47 -1.49
N ASN A 151 -28.14 17.35 -1.53
CA ASN A 151 -28.92 16.29 -0.88
C ASN A 151 -28.68 14.86 -1.39
N ASP A 152 -28.17 14.67 -2.60
CA ASP A 152 -27.99 13.34 -3.19
C ASP A 152 -26.95 12.47 -2.46
N ALA A 153 -26.04 13.10 -1.69
CA ALA A 153 -25.04 12.39 -0.90
C ALA A 153 -25.57 11.88 0.46
N LYS A 154 -26.72 12.38 0.93
CA LYS A 154 -27.18 12.12 2.31
C LYS A 154 -27.66 10.68 2.53
N GLU A 155 -28.38 10.10 1.57
CA GLU A 155 -28.93 8.73 1.73
C GLU A 155 -27.86 7.64 1.64
N LYS A 156 -26.74 7.88 0.94
CA LYS A 156 -25.67 6.88 0.81
C LYS A 156 -24.65 6.94 1.95
N SER A 157 -24.50 8.11 2.58
CA SER A 157 -23.50 8.30 3.64
C SER A 157 -24.04 8.01 5.04
N PHE A 158 -25.35 7.84 5.23
CA PHE A 158 -25.93 7.54 6.54
C PHE A 158 -26.75 6.25 6.55
N ILE A 159 -26.63 5.47 7.63
CA ILE A 159 -27.44 4.28 7.91
C ILE A 159 -28.00 4.37 9.33
N ASN A 160 -29.32 4.43 9.49
CA ASN A 160 -29.99 4.47 10.80
C ASN A 160 -29.43 5.55 11.76
N GLY A 161 -29.10 6.73 11.24
CA GLY A 161 -28.53 7.84 12.03
C GLY A 161 -27.01 7.76 12.26
N TRP A 162 -26.34 6.75 11.72
CA TRP A 162 -24.89 6.61 11.73
C TRP A 162 -24.29 7.10 10.43
N LEU A 163 -23.25 7.93 10.49
CA LEU A 163 -22.41 8.27 9.35
C LEU A 163 -21.51 7.08 9.00
N LYS A 164 -21.54 6.66 7.74
CA LYS A 164 -20.58 5.74 7.14
C LYS A 164 -19.30 6.48 6.78
N THR A 165 -18.17 6.13 7.40
CA THR A 165 -16.89 6.82 7.12
C THR A 165 -16.26 6.38 5.81
N GLY A 166 -16.62 5.19 5.32
CA GLY A 166 -15.92 4.51 4.21
C GLY A 166 -14.54 3.98 4.58
N ASP A 167 -14.15 4.08 5.86
CA ASP A 167 -12.89 3.57 6.40
C ASP A 167 -13.15 2.24 7.13
N LEU A 168 -12.15 1.36 7.10
CA LEU A 168 -12.20 0.05 7.74
C LEU A 168 -11.36 0.06 9.02
N GLY A 169 -11.79 -0.70 10.01
CA GLY A 169 -11.07 -0.83 11.26
C GLY A 169 -11.75 -1.75 12.25
N TYR A 170 -11.18 -1.81 13.45
CA TYR A 170 -11.76 -2.52 14.58
C TYR A 170 -11.54 -1.71 15.88
N LEU A 171 -12.41 -1.97 16.86
CA LEU A 171 -12.21 -1.53 18.23
C LEU A 171 -11.59 -2.67 19.04
N ASP A 172 -10.65 -2.36 19.91
CA ASP A 172 -10.17 -3.33 20.90
C ASP A 172 -11.02 -3.30 22.19
N GLU A 173 -10.69 -4.17 23.14
CA GLU A 173 -11.39 -4.30 24.43
C GLU A 173 -11.33 -3.02 25.27
N ASP A 174 -10.29 -2.21 25.08
CA ASP A 174 -10.11 -0.93 25.75
C ASP A 174 -10.87 0.22 25.06
N GLY A 175 -11.47 -0.02 23.88
CA GLY A 175 -12.15 0.99 23.06
C GLY A 175 -11.23 1.89 22.25
N TYR A 176 -9.99 1.48 22.00
CA TYR A 176 -9.10 2.12 21.02
C TYR A 176 -9.47 1.68 19.60
N LEU A 177 -9.46 2.64 18.67
CA LEU A 177 -9.74 2.39 17.26
C LEU A 177 -8.45 2.14 16.49
N PHE A 178 -8.41 1.04 15.74
CA PHE A 178 -7.34 0.69 14.81
C PHE A 178 -7.85 0.78 13.38
N LEU A 179 -7.17 1.56 12.54
CA LEU A 179 -7.52 1.72 11.13
C LEU A 179 -6.87 0.60 10.29
N GLN A 180 -7.64 0.06 9.35
CA GLN A 180 -7.27 -1.06 8.49
C GLN A 180 -7.41 -0.71 7.00
N GLY A 181 -7.52 0.57 6.62
CA GLY A 181 -7.68 0.98 5.22
C GLY A 181 -9.02 1.62 4.91
N ARG A 182 -9.36 1.65 3.62
CA ARG A 182 -10.61 2.23 3.12
C ARG A 182 -11.37 1.19 2.29
N LEU A 183 -12.70 1.20 2.41
CA LEU A 183 -13.57 0.29 1.64
C LEU A 183 -13.31 0.36 0.13
N LYS A 184 -13.17 1.57 -0.41
CA LYS A 184 -12.91 1.81 -1.83
C LYS A 184 -11.49 1.47 -2.29
N GLU A 185 -10.59 1.16 -1.35
CA GLU A 185 -9.20 0.79 -1.62
C GLU A 185 -8.94 -0.71 -1.40
N ILE A 186 -9.94 -1.46 -0.90
CA ILE A 186 -9.80 -2.91 -0.73
C ILE A 186 -9.57 -3.57 -2.09
N ILE A 187 -8.53 -4.37 -2.16
CA ILE A 187 -8.18 -5.18 -3.33
C ILE A 187 -8.92 -6.51 -3.20
N ASN A 188 -9.66 -6.90 -4.24
CA ASN A 188 -10.32 -8.20 -4.33
C ASN A 188 -9.50 -9.13 -5.23
N ARG A 189 -8.72 -10.01 -4.59
CA ARG A 189 -7.88 -11.00 -5.28
C ARG A 189 -8.51 -12.38 -5.14
N GLY A 190 -9.19 -12.83 -6.19
CA GLY A 190 -9.81 -14.16 -6.25
C GLY A 190 -10.88 -14.36 -5.16
N GLY A 191 -11.63 -13.32 -4.82
CA GLY A 191 -12.64 -13.34 -3.76
C GLY A 191 -12.13 -12.99 -2.36
N ASN A 192 -10.82 -12.85 -2.18
CA ASN A 192 -10.22 -12.43 -0.91
C ASN A 192 -10.09 -10.92 -0.84
N ASN A 193 -10.59 -10.33 0.24
CA ASN A 193 -10.44 -8.91 0.53
C ASN A 193 -9.07 -8.65 1.18
N ILE A 194 -8.26 -7.82 0.53
CA ILE A 194 -6.92 -7.47 0.97
C ILE A 194 -6.88 -5.96 1.22
N SER A 195 -6.44 -5.58 2.43
CA SER A 195 -6.17 -4.19 2.72
C SER A 195 -4.77 -3.83 2.22
N PRO A 196 -4.63 -2.91 1.25
CA PRO A 196 -3.31 -2.44 0.84
C PRO A 196 -2.59 -1.70 1.98
N GLN A 197 -3.33 -1.07 2.91
CA GLN A 197 -2.72 -0.33 4.01
C GLN A 197 -2.06 -1.26 5.04
N GLU A 198 -2.59 -2.47 5.24
CA GLU A 198 -1.94 -3.50 6.08
C GLU A 198 -0.54 -3.83 5.55
N ILE A 199 -0.42 -4.02 4.24
CA ILE A 199 0.83 -4.35 3.57
C ILE A 199 1.80 -3.15 3.61
N ASP A 200 1.31 -1.93 3.35
CA ASP A 200 2.12 -0.71 3.44
C ASP A 200 2.71 -0.54 4.83
N ASN A 201 1.90 -0.70 5.87
CA ASN A 201 2.34 -0.55 7.25
C ASN A 201 3.38 -1.60 7.64
N LEU A 202 3.32 -2.82 7.08
CA LEU A 202 4.36 -3.82 7.27
C LEU A 202 5.64 -3.45 6.52
N LEU A 203 5.53 -3.05 5.26
CA LEU A 203 6.69 -2.59 4.47
C LEU A 203 7.41 -1.43 5.15
N LEU A 204 6.67 -0.45 5.68
CA LEU A 204 7.22 0.72 6.41
C LEU A 204 7.82 0.38 7.79
N LYS A 205 7.80 -0.89 8.22
CA LYS A 205 8.57 -1.34 9.40
C LYS A 205 10.00 -1.74 9.05
N LEU A 206 10.29 -2.02 7.77
CA LEU A 206 11.66 -2.29 7.32
C LEU A 206 12.43 -0.96 7.30
N PRO A 207 13.56 -0.84 8.01
CA PRO A 207 14.34 0.41 8.07
C PRO A 207 14.95 0.79 6.72
N GLU A 208 15.06 -0.14 5.79
CA GLU A 208 15.55 0.09 4.43
C GLU A 208 14.51 0.74 3.50
N ILE A 209 13.23 0.78 3.91
CA ILE A 209 12.12 1.28 3.08
C ILE A 209 11.69 2.66 3.57
N LYS A 210 11.95 3.66 2.72
CA LYS A 210 11.57 5.06 2.93
C LYS A 210 10.08 5.30 2.70
N GLU A 211 9.55 4.74 1.62
CA GLU A 211 8.14 4.85 1.27
C GLU A 211 7.62 3.53 0.69
N ALA A 212 6.36 3.20 0.97
CA ALA A 212 5.70 2.04 0.40
C ALA A 212 4.26 2.35 0.03
N VAL A 213 3.80 1.79 -1.09
CA VAL A 213 2.40 1.85 -1.49
C VAL A 213 1.98 0.59 -2.24
N THR A 214 0.91 -0.02 -1.78
CA THR A 214 0.31 -1.21 -2.35
C THR A 214 -0.94 -0.84 -3.13
N PHE A 215 -1.10 -1.38 -4.33
CA PHE A 215 -2.19 -1.02 -5.23
C PHE A 215 -2.63 -2.21 -6.08
N PRO A 216 -3.90 -2.23 -6.52
CA PRO A 216 -4.40 -3.28 -7.40
C PRO A 216 -3.96 -3.05 -8.85
N ILE A 217 -3.73 -4.16 -9.54
CA ILE A 217 -3.73 -4.21 -11.01
C ILE A 217 -4.83 -5.16 -11.49
N PRO A 218 -5.46 -4.91 -12.66
CA PRO A 218 -6.42 -5.87 -13.22
C PRO A 218 -5.76 -7.24 -13.45
N HIS A 219 -6.46 -8.31 -13.09
CA HIS A 219 -6.02 -9.68 -13.31
C HIS A 219 -7.13 -10.53 -13.89
N GLN A 220 -6.86 -11.21 -15.00
CA GLN A 220 -7.90 -11.86 -15.80
C GLN A 220 -8.68 -12.94 -15.05
N SER A 221 -8.02 -13.71 -14.18
CA SER A 221 -8.66 -14.79 -13.41
C SER A 221 -9.00 -14.44 -11.96
N LEU A 222 -8.34 -13.43 -11.39
CA LEU A 222 -8.48 -13.07 -9.98
C LEU A 222 -9.34 -11.82 -9.78
N GLY A 223 -9.74 -11.15 -10.87
CA GLY A 223 -10.33 -9.81 -10.83
C GLY A 223 -9.23 -8.77 -10.68
N GLU A 224 -8.57 -8.78 -9.52
CA GLU A 224 -7.41 -7.94 -9.22
C GLU A 224 -6.23 -8.77 -8.71
N ASP A 225 -5.04 -8.23 -8.89
CA ASP A 225 -3.80 -8.73 -8.29
C ASP A 225 -3.12 -7.62 -7.48
N VAL A 226 -2.26 -8.00 -6.53
CA VAL A 226 -1.68 -7.08 -5.54
C VAL A 226 -0.24 -6.77 -5.89
N ILE A 227 0.09 -5.49 -6.04
CA ILE A 227 1.44 -5.00 -6.30
C ILE A 227 1.85 -4.00 -5.24
N SER A 228 3.12 -4.02 -4.83
CA SER A 228 3.69 -2.98 -3.98
C SER A 228 4.79 -2.23 -4.71
N ALA A 229 4.77 -0.89 -4.65
CA ALA A 229 5.90 -0.04 -5.02
C ALA A 229 6.60 0.45 -3.74
N VAL A 230 7.93 0.39 -3.74
CA VAL A 230 8.76 0.81 -2.61
C VAL A 230 9.84 1.80 -3.07
N VAL A 231 10.12 2.79 -2.23
CA VAL A 231 11.27 3.68 -2.33
C VAL A 231 12.22 3.29 -1.21
N LEU A 232 13.48 3.05 -1.54
CA LEU A 232 14.49 2.67 -0.56
C LEU A 232 15.13 3.90 0.08
N GLU A 233 15.63 3.72 1.31
CA GLU A 233 16.52 4.70 1.95
C GLU A 233 17.87 4.81 1.22
N GLU A 234 18.55 5.94 1.42
CA GLU A 234 19.87 6.17 0.82
C GLU A 234 20.88 5.14 1.34
N ASN A 235 21.58 4.44 0.43
CA ASN A 235 22.50 3.33 0.73
C ASN A 235 21.87 2.03 1.27
N ALA A 236 20.55 1.91 1.25
CA ALA A 236 19.87 0.65 1.60
C ALA A 236 20.36 -0.51 0.72
N LYS A 237 20.66 -1.65 1.34
CA LYS A 237 21.07 -2.89 0.68
C LYS A 237 20.07 -3.98 1.00
N ILE A 238 18.87 -3.84 0.45
CA ILE A 238 17.81 -4.85 0.52
C ILE A 238 17.35 -5.18 -0.90
N ASN A 239 17.12 -6.47 -1.17
CA ASN A 239 16.57 -6.91 -2.44
C ASN A 239 15.09 -7.32 -2.32
N VAL A 240 14.43 -7.52 -3.47
CA VAL A 240 13.00 -7.86 -3.53
C VAL A 240 12.67 -9.19 -2.83
N GLU A 241 13.58 -10.16 -2.88
CA GLU A 241 13.38 -11.49 -2.24
C GLU A 241 13.37 -11.37 -0.72
N GLU A 242 14.26 -10.53 -0.15
CA GLU A 242 14.31 -10.24 1.28
C GLU A 242 13.03 -9.54 1.76
N ILE A 243 12.54 -8.54 1.00
CA ILE A 243 11.26 -7.87 1.31
C ILE A 243 10.10 -8.89 1.26
N LYS A 244 10.05 -9.72 0.22
CA LYS A 244 8.98 -10.72 0.06
C LYS A 244 9.02 -11.76 1.17
N LYS A 245 10.21 -12.20 1.59
CA LYS A 245 10.38 -13.11 2.72
C LYS A 245 9.83 -12.50 4.01
N TYR A 246 10.17 -11.24 4.31
CA TYR A 246 9.65 -10.53 5.48
C TYR A 246 8.10 -10.48 5.50
N LEU A 247 7.48 -10.18 4.36
CA LEU A 247 6.02 -10.19 4.24
C LEU A 247 5.42 -11.58 4.46
N THR A 248 6.08 -12.64 3.97
CA THR A 248 5.63 -14.04 4.10
C THR A 248 5.61 -14.51 5.56
N GLU A 249 6.51 -13.99 6.40
CA GLU A 249 6.55 -14.28 7.83
C GLU A 249 5.40 -13.62 8.61
N SER A 250 4.79 -12.57 8.06
CA SER A 250 3.79 -11.74 8.75
C SER A 250 2.38 -11.81 8.14
N LEU A 251 2.23 -12.31 6.91
CA LEU A 251 0.98 -12.30 6.16
C LEU A 251 0.60 -13.68 5.65
N ALA A 252 -0.71 -13.90 5.52
CA ALA A 252 -1.22 -15.05 4.78
C ALA A 252 -0.84 -14.95 3.29
N GLU A 253 -0.60 -16.10 2.65
CA GLU A 253 -0.06 -16.20 1.29
C GLU A 253 -0.80 -15.34 0.25
N PHE A 254 -2.13 -15.34 0.28
CA PHE A 254 -2.95 -14.59 -0.67
C PHE A 254 -2.79 -13.06 -0.57
N LYS A 255 -2.33 -12.54 0.59
CA LYS A 255 -2.07 -11.11 0.82
C LYS A 255 -0.70 -10.67 0.31
N ILE A 256 0.22 -11.61 0.05
CA ILE A 256 1.57 -11.29 -0.39
C ILE A 256 1.49 -10.70 -1.81
N PRO A 257 2.07 -9.50 -2.05
CA PRO A 257 2.14 -8.93 -3.38
C PRO A 257 2.77 -9.90 -4.38
N SER A 258 2.15 -10.06 -5.55
CA SER A 258 2.73 -10.89 -6.62
C SER A 258 4.06 -10.31 -7.11
N LYS A 259 4.14 -8.98 -7.15
CA LYS A 259 5.32 -8.21 -7.52
C LYS A 259 5.57 -7.07 -6.53
N ILE A 260 6.85 -6.85 -6.24
CA ILE A 260 7.33 -5.66 -5.54
C ILE A 260 8.26 -4.92 -6.52
N ILE A 261 7.95 -3.66 -6.80
CA ILE A 261 8.75 -2.81 -7.68
C ILE A 261 9.48 -1.76 -6.86
N ILE A 262 10.78 -1.61 -7.10
CA ILE A 262 11.58 -0.55 -6.50
C ILE A 262 11.55 0.64 -7.46
N VAL A 263 11.12 1.80 -6.97
CA VAL A 263 10.96 3.03 -7.74
C VAL A 263 11.75 4.16 -7.09
N PRO A 264 12.26 5.14 -7.86
CA PRO A 264 12.97 6.29 -7.30
C PRO A 264 12.05 7.19 -6.46
N GLU A 265 10.76 7.27 -6.83
CA GLU A 265 9.76 8.01 -6.09
C GLU A 265 8.35 7.43 -6.33
N ILE A 266 7.45 7.61 -5.37
CA ILE A 266 6.03 7.28 -5.51
C ILE A 266 5.24 8.54 -5.93
N PRO A 267 4.50 8.51 -7.05
CA PRO A 267 3.66 9.62 -7.48
C PRO A 267 2.61 10.02 -6.44
N LYS A 268 2.62 11.29 -6.02
CA LYS A 268 1.69 11.87 -5.03
C LYS A 268 0.83 12.95 -5.69
N VAL A 269 -0.40 13.14 -5.19
CA VAL A 269 -1.17 14.35 -5.52
C VAL A 269 -0.66 15.56 -4.73
N LYS A 270 -1.07 16.78 -5.12
CA LYS A 270 -0.71 18.06 -4.46
C LYS A 270 -0.91 18.07 -2.93
N THR A 271 -1.76 17.20 -2.38
CA THR A 271 -1.99 17.05 -0.94
C THR A 271 -0.99 16.12 -0.24
N GLY A 272 0.00 15.58 -0.96
CA GLY A 272 0.96 14.60 -0.45
C GLY A 272 0.41 13.17 -0.32
N LYS A 273 -0.87 12.93 -0.65
CA LYS A 273 -1.48 11.60 -0.63
C LYS A 273 -1.19 10.84 -1.93
N SER A 274 -0.95 9.53 -1.88
CA SER A 274 -0.91 8.69 -3.08
C SER A 274 -2.33 8.43 -3.59
N GLN A 275 -2.54 8.49 -4.92
CA GLN A 275 -3.78 8.02 -5.54
C GLN A 275 -3.56 6.59 -6.03
N ARG A 276 -3.73 5.61 -5.14
CA ARG A 276 -3.45 4.19 -5.40
C ARG A 276 -3.98 3.70 -6.76
N PHE A 277 -5.21 4.08 -7.09
CA PHE A 277 -5.89 3.69 -8.34
C PHE A 277 -5.24 4.23 -9.63
N LYS A 278 -4.39 5.27 -9.55
CA LYS A 278 -3.63 5.81 -10.69
C LYS A 278 -2.19 5.31 -10.76
N LEU A 279 -1.72 4.62 -9.72
CA LEU A 279 -0.33 4.16 -9.68
C LEU A 279 -0.04 3.13 -10.77
N LYS A 280 -1.03 2.29 -11.11
CA LYS A 280 -0.89 1.35 -12.23
C LYS A 280 -0.48 2.04 -13.54
N ASP A 281 -1.07 3.20 -13.83
CA ASP A 281 -0.85 3.91 -15.09
C ASP A 281 0.46 4.70 -15.03
N THR A 282 0.78 5.24 -13.85
CA THR A 282 1.97 6.08 -13.65
C THR A 282 3.25 5.26 -13.51
N LEU A 283 3.16 4.05 -12.96
CA LEU A 283 4.29 3.13 -12.74
C LEU A 283 4.34 2.00 -13.77
N LYS A 284 3.61 2.13 -14.89
CA LYS A 284 3.53 1.11 -15.93
C LYS A 284 4.92 0.60 -16.38
N ASP A 285 5.90 1.49 -16.50
CA ASP A 285 7.24 1.15 -16.98
C ASP A 285 8.01 0.27 -15.98
N TYR A 286 7.64 0.31 -14.69
CA TYR A 286 8.19 -0.55 -13.64
C TYR A 286 7.40 -1.86 -13.52
N LEU A 287 6.09 -1.81 -13.74
CA LEU A 287 5.21 -2.97 -13.75
C LEU A 287 5.56 -3.91 -14.90
N PHE A 288 5.84 -3.34 -16.06
CA PHE A 288 6.23 -4.03 -17.28
C PHE A 288 7.71 -3.81 -17.57
N GLN A 289 8.58 -4.05 -16.59
CA GLN A 289 9.97 -4.35 -16.91
C GLN A 289 10.02 -5.80 -17.41
N PRO A 290 10.28 -6.05 -18.71
CA PRO A 290 10.69 -7.37 -19.13
C PRO A 290 11.95 -7.71 -18.34
N ASN A 291 12.07 -8.95 -17.84
CA ASN A 291 13.37 -9.43 -17.38
C ASN A 291 14.36 -9.10 -18.49
N THR A 292 15.45 -8.37 -18.19
CA THR A 292 16.44 -7.84 -19.14
C THR A 292 16.33 -8.52 -20.50
N TYR A 293 15.60 -7.93 -21.46
CA TYR A 293 15.10 -8.66 -22.63
C TYR A 293 16.18 -9.58 -23.22
N ILE A 294 16.00 -10.88 -23.05
CA ILE A 294 16.89 -11.89 -23.61
C ILE A 294 16.22 -12.40 -24.87
N ALA A 295 16.80 -12.05 -26.02
CA ALA A 295 16.32 -12.51 -27.30
C ALA A 295 16.41 -14.05 -27.40
N PRO A 296 15.51 -14.70 -28.16
CA PRO A 296 15.63 -16.11 -28.50
C PRO A 296 16.98 -16.45 -29.12
N ARG A 297 17.58 -17.55 -28.65
CA ARG A 297 18.92 -18.04 -28.95
C ARG A 297 18.88 -19.29 -29.82
N SER A 298 17.81 -20.10 -29.74
CA SER A 298 17.61 -21.29 -30.57
C SER A 298 16.37 -21.19 -31.45
N GLN A 299 16.28 -22.02 -32.48
CA GLN A 299 15.12 -22.08 -33.36
C GLN A 299 13.85 -22.54 -32.61
N THR A 300 14.02 -23.41 -31.60
CA THR A 300 12.95 -23.81 -30.68
C THR A 300 12.45 -22.62 -29.86
N GLU A 301 13.36 -21.84 -29.28
CA GLU A 301 13.01 -20.62 -28.53
C GLU A 301 12.26 -19.63 -29.43
N ILE A 302 12.70 -19.40 -30.68
CA ILE A 302 12.03 -18.50 -31.63
C ILE A 302 10.57 -18.95 -31.89
N ILE A 303 10.36 -20.24 -32.12
CA ILE A 303 9.02 -20.77 -32.40
C ILE A 303 8.11 -20.62 -31.17
N ILE A 304 8.62 -20.93 -29.98
CA ILE A 304 7.85 -20.82 -28.72
C ILE A 304 7.55 -19.35 -28.41
N THR A 305 8.52 -18.44 -28.57
CA THR A 305 8.32 -16.99 -28.40
C THR A 305 7.19 -16.48 -29.29
N ASN A 306 7.22 -16.79 -30.60
CA ASN A 306 6.16 -16.36 -31.52
C ASN A 306 4.77 -16.88 -31.10
N ILE A 307 4.69 -18.12 -30.59
CA ILE A 307 3.44 -18.69 -30.09
C ILE A 307 2.94 -17.91 -28.87
N TRP A 308 3.83 -17.58 -27.93
CA TRP A 308 3.49 -16.80 -26.74
C TRP A 308 3.05 -15.39 -27.10
N GLU A 309 3.76 -14.71 -28.00
CA GLU A 309 3.42 -13.36 -28.46
C GLU A 309 2.04 -13.32 -29.12
N GLU A 310 1.73 -14.31 -29.97
CA GLU A 310 0.41 -14.44 -30.61
C GLU A 310 -0.73 -14.71 -29.60
N VAL A 311 -0.49 -15.57 -28.61
CA VAL A 311 -1.53 -15.99 -27.65
C VAL A 311 -1.76 -14.94 -26.56
N LEU A 312 -0.67 -14.36 -26.04
CA LEU A 312 -0.71 -13.35 -24.98
C LEU A 312 -0.92 -11.94 -25.53
N LYS A 313 -0.77 -11.74 -26.84
CA LYS A 313 -0.88 -10.43 -27.54
C LYS A 313 0.12 -9.41 -27.00
N ILE A 314 1.38 -9.84 -26.85
CA ILE A 314 2.50 -9.03 -26.38
C ILE A 314 3.56 -9.05 -27.49
N ASP A 315 4.00 -7.89 -27.96
CA ASP A 315 4.87 -7.77 -29.15
C ASP A 315 6.35 -8.09 -28.90
N LYS A 316 6.77 -8.24 -27.63
CA LYS A 316 8.18 -8.42 -27.28
C LYS A 316 8.35 -9.20 -25.99
N ILE A 317 8.42 -10.52 -26.10
CA ILE A 317 8.63 -11.43 -24.95
C ILE A 317 10.08 -11.94 -24.94
N GLY A 318 10.78 -11.76 -23.82
CA GLY A 318 12.11 -12.33 -23.57
C GLY A 318 12.04 -13.78 -23.12
N VAL A 319 13.10 -14.57 -23.42
CA VAL A 319 13.07 -16.02 -23.13
C VAL A 319 13.02 -16.39 -21.64
N LYS A 320 13.32 -15.43 -20.75
CA LYS A 320 13.25 -15.58 -19.29
C LYS A 320 12.05 -14.87 -18.66
N ASP A 321 11.13 -14.35 -19.46
CA ASP A 321 9.90 -13.79 -18.91
C ASP A 321 9.01 -14.92 -18.38
N ASP A 322 8.44 -14.70 -17.20
CA ASP A 322 7.58 -15.66 -16.52
C ASP A 322 6.17 -15.64 -17.14
N PHE A 323 5.66 -16.82 -17.50
CA PHE A 323 4.36 -16.99 -18.13
C PHE A 323 3.21 -16.33 -17.37
N LEU A 324 3.19 -16.49 -16.04
CA LEU A 324 2.11 -15.96 -15.21
C LEU A 324 2.26 -14.43 -15.04
N ALA A 325 3.48 -13.94 -14.92
CA ALA A 325 3.78 -12.51 -14.86
C ALA A 325 3.39 -11.78 -16.15
N LEU A 326 3.43 -12.45 -17.31
CA LEU A 326 2.93 -11.94 -18.59
C LEU A 326 1.40 -12.00 -18.74
N GLY A 327 0.68 -12.44 -17.70
CA GLY A 327 -0.79 -12.59 -17.73
C GLY A 327 -1.27 -13.94 -18.29
N GLY A 328 -0.38 -14.94 -18.34
CA GLY A 328 -0.72 -16.31 -18.69
C GLY A 328 -1.70 -16.96 -17.71
N ASN A 329 -2.55 -17.86 -18.22
CA ASN A 329 -3.52 -18.64 -17.43
C ASN A 329 -3.69 -20.03 -18.05
N SER A 330 -4.51 -20.90 -17.44
CA SER A 330 -4.69 -22.28 -17.91
C SER A 330 -5.26 -22.39 -19.34
N ILE A 331 -6.04 -21.40 -19.79
CA ILE A 331 -6.60 -21.37 -21.15
C ILE A 331 -5.49 -21.02 -22.14
N SER A 332 -4.73 -19.94 -21.90
CA SER A 332 -3.61 -19.59 -22.77
C SER A 332 -2.50 -20.64 -22.73
N ALA A 333 -2.25 -21.27 -21.58
CA ALA A 333 -1.34 -22.40 -21.45
C ALA A 333 -1.75 -23.58 -22.33
N THR A 334 -3.04 -23.95 -22.30
CA THR A 334 -3.58 -25.02 -23.16
C THR A 334 -3.46 -24.67 -24.65
N GLN A 335 -3.73 -23.41 -25.01
CA GLN A 335 -3.58 -22.93 -26.39
C GLN A 335 -2.12 -22.97 -26.86
N ILE A 336 -1.19 -22.54 -26.01
CA ILE A 336 0.25 -22.55 -26.28
C ILE A 336 0.74 -23.99 -26.45
N VAL A 337 0.41 -24.89 -25.51
CA VAL A 337 0.79 -26.31 -25.59
C VAL A 337 0.29 -26.94 -26.88
N ASN A 338 -0.98 -26.74 -27.24
CA ASN A 338 -1.54 -27.28 -28.48
C ASN A 338 -0.83 -26.74 -29.74
N ARG A 339 -0.46 -25.45 -29.75
CA ARG A 339 0.29 -24.85 -30.86
C ARG A 339 1.73 -25.37 -30.94
N ILE A 340 2.36 -25.64 -29.81
CA ILE A 340 3.71 -26.23 -29.73
C ILE A 340 3.68 -27.66 -30.29
N VAL A 341 2.73 -28.48 -29.85
CA VAL A 341 2.52 -29.84 -30.37
C VAL A 341 2.31 -29.80 -31.89
N ALA A 342 1.47 -28.88 -32.38
CA ALA A 342 1.18 -28.75 -33.80
C ALA A 342 2.37 -28.26 -34.65
N LYS A 343 3.17 -27.31 -34.15
CA LYS A 343 4.30 -26.74 -34.91
C LYS A 343 5.59 -27.57 -34.83
N LEU A 344 5.84 -28.23 -33.70
CA LEU A 344 7.10 -28.94 -33.45
C LEU A 344 6.97 -30.46 -33.47
N GLY A 345 5.74 -31.00 -33.51
CA GLY A 345 5.50 -32.46 -33.52
C GLY A 345 5.83 -33.14 -32.19
N VAL A 346 6.01 -32.39 -31.10
CA VAL A 346 6.45 -32.89 -29.79
C VAL A 346 5.25 -33.00 -28.85
N GLN A 347 5.11 -34.13 -28.16
CA GLN A 347 4.12 -34.30 -27.10
C GLN A 347 4.59 -33.61 -25.81
N VAL A 348 4.05 -32.43 -25.53
CA VAL A 348 4.27 -31.70 -24.26
C VAL A 348 2.98 -31.68 -23.47
N SER A 349 3.01 -32.11 -22.21
CA SER A 349 1.82 -32.06 -21.36
C SER A 349 1.60 -30.66 -20.76
N LEU A 350 0.35 -30.33 -20.43
CA LEU A 350 0.05 -29.08 -19.70
C LEU A 350 0.75 -29.03 -18.34
N LYS A 351 0.94 -30.20 -17.69
CA LYS A 351 1.69 -30.30 -16.44
C LYS A 351 3.15 -29.92 -16.62
N ASP A 352 3.73 -30.30 -17.76
CA ASP A 352 5.12 -29.95 -18.08
C ASP A 352 5.27 -28.45 -18.32
N PHE A 353 4.33 -27.86 -19.04
CA PHE A 353 4.28 -26.41 -19.28
C PHE A 353 4.21 -25.61 -17.98
N LEU A 354 3.32 -25.99 -17.06
CA LEU A 354 3.16 -25.29 -15.78
C LEU A 354 4.38 -25.41 -14.85
N ASN A 355 5.23 -26.42 -15.07
CA ASN A 355 6.48 -26.62 -14.32
C ASN A 355 7.70 -25.96 -15.00
N THR A 356 7.54 -25.39 -16.19
CA THR A 356 8.57 -24.65 -16.92
C THR A 356 8.05 -23.23 -17.19
N PRO A 357 8.09 -22.33 -16.20
CA PRO A 357 7.43 -21.02 -16.28
C PRO A 357 8.02 -20.07 -17.32
N THR A 358 9.15 -20.40 -17.95
CA THR A 358 9.81 -19.57 -18.97
C THR A 358 9.95 -20.27 -20.33
N ILE A 359 10.11 -19.47 -21.39
CA ILE A 359 10.35 -19.97 -22.74
C ILE A 359 11.67 -20.76 -22.83
N ALA A 360 12.72 -20.32 -22.12
CA ALA A 360 14.01 -21.02 -22.09
C ALA A 360 13.88 -22.44 -21.52
N GLU A 361 13.24 -22.59 -20.36
CA GLU A 361 13.02 -23.91 -19.73
C GLU A 361 12.12 -24.80 -20.60
N MET A 362 11.12 -24.21 -21.25
CA MET A 362 10.25 -24.94 -22.16
C MET A 362 11.00 -25.43 -23.41
N ALA A 363 11.85 -24.57 -23.98
CA ALA A 363 12.65 -24.92 -25.15
C ALA A 363 13.63 -26.06 -24.84
N GLU A 364 14.35 -26.01 -23.71
CA GLU A 364 15.24 -27.09 -23.27
C GLU A 364 14.50 -28.43 -23.17
N LYS A 365 13.28 -28.41 -22.63
CA LYS A 365 12.47 -29.63 -22.49
C LYS A 365 12.01 -30.18 -23.84
N VAL A 366 11.60 -29.31 -24.75
CA VAL A 366 11.19 -29.70 -26.11
C VAL A 366 12.38 -30.29 -26.88
N GLU A 367 13.56 -29.68 -26.79
CA GLU A 367 14.79 -30.17 -27.43
C GLU A 367 15.23 -31.53 -26.88
N LEU A 368 15.06 -31.75 -25.58
CA LEU A 368 15.36 -33.04 -24.94
C LEU A 368 14.44 -34.15 -25.47
N ILE A 369 13.14 -33.87 -25.64
CA ILE A 369 12.20 -34.85 -26.22
C ILE A 369 12.54 -35.14 -27.68
N LEU A 370 12.83 -34.11 -28.48
CA LEU A 370 13.22 -34.28 -29.89
C LEU A 370 14.46 -35.16 -30.04
N THR A 371 15.46 -34.97 -29.19
CA THR A 371 16.71 -35.74 -29.22
C THR A 371 16.45 -37.21 -28.88
N GLN A 372 15.60 -37.50 -27.90
CA GLN A 372 15.21 -38.87 -27.52
C GLN A 372 14.39 -39.59 -28.60
N SER A 373 13.50 -38.89 -29.31
CA SER A 373 12.75 -39.46 -30.43
C SER A 373 13.65 -39.84 -31.62
N ILE A 374 14.72 -39.08 -31.87
CA ILE A 374 15.71 -39.38 -32.91
C ILE A 374 16.55 -40.63 -32.54
N GLU A 375 16.89 -40.81 -31.27
CA GLU A 375 17.65 -41.99 -30.81
C GLU A 375 16.82 -43.28 -30.77
N THR A 376 15.49 -43.17 -30.62
CA THR A 376 14.57 -44.32 -30.52
C THR A 376 13.93 -44.74 -31.85
N GLY A 377 14.07 -43.94 -32.92
CA GLY A 377 13.63 -44.30 -34.27
C GLY A 377 12.12 -44.20 -34.53
N GLU A 378 11.37 -43.48 -33.69
CA GLU A 378 9.94 -43.23 -33.88
C GLU A 378 9.71 -41.86 -34.52
N ILE A 379 9.73 -41.78 -35.86
CA ILE A 379 9.09 -40.70 -36.65
C ILE A 379 8.35 -41.31 -37.84
#